data_AF-A0AAU3DPG4-F1
#
_entry.id   AF-A0AAU3DPG4-F1
#
_cell.length_a   1.000
_cell.length_b   1.000
_cell.length_c   1.000
_cell.angle_alpha   90.00
_cell.angle_beta   90.00
_cell.angle_gamma   90.00
#
_symmetry.space_group_name_H-M   'P 1'
#
loop_
_entity.id
_entity.type
_entity.pdbx_description
1 polymer ?
#
loop_
_entity_poly.entity_id
_entity_poly.type
_entity_poly.pdbx_seq_one_letter_code
_entity_poly.pdbx_strand_id
1 'polypeptide(L)' 'MASLVEFAGQGDLLVAYMGDWHRLGVEERERRGLPPDPNMQLRRLGWVDMVLPAQGE' A
#
# COMPACT_ATOMS: atom_id res chain seq x y z
N MET A 1 14.62 10.51 11.25
CA MET A 1 13.32 10.50 10.55
C MET A 1 13.65 10.52 9.08
N ALA A 2 13.45 9.39 8.38
CA ALA A 2 13.59 9.38 6.92
C ALA A 2 12.48 10.25 6.33
N SER A 3 12.83 11.11 5.38
CA SER A 3 11.85 11.97 4.72
C SER A 3 10.99 11.16 3.75
N LEU A 4 9.75 11.61 3.49
CA LEU A 4 8.87 11.02 2.47
C LEU A 4 9.54 10.98 1.07
N VAL A 5 10.52 11.85 0.82
CA VAL A 5 11.31 11.94 -0.42
C VAL A 5 12.36 10.83 -0.52
N GLU A 6 13.03 10.47 0.58
CA GLU A 6 13.93 9.30 0.62
C GLU A 6 13.14 7.99 0.43
N PHE A 7 11.89 7.98 0.90
CA PHE A 7 10.97 6.88 0.71
C PHE A 7 10.48 6.75 -0.75
N ALA A 8 10.29 7.87 -1.46
CA ALA A 8 9.85 7.92 -2.85
C ALA A 8 10.86 7.30 -3.85
N GLY A 9 12.16 7.27 -3.52
CA GLY A 9 13.19 6.61 -4.32
C GLY A 9 13.26 5.08 -4.16
N GLN A 10 12.48 4.51 -3.23
CA GLN A 10 12.49 3.08 -2.90
C GLN A 10 11.19 2.40 -3.29
N GLY A 11 10.83 2.47 -4.59
CA GLY A 11 9.57 1.94 -5.13
C GLY A 11 9.25 0.51 -4.65
N ASP A 12 10.23 -0.39 -4.66
CA ASP A 12 10.04 -1.78 -4.20
C ASP A 12 9.72 -1.86 -2.70
N LEU A 13 10.38 -1.04 -1.87
CA LEU A 13 10.10 -0.98 -0.43
C LEU A 13 8.71 -0.41 -0.15
N LEU A 14 8.31 0.61 -0.92
CA LEU A 14 6.98 1.21 -0.85
C LEU A 14 5.87 0.23 -1.25
N VAL A 15 6.10 -0.56 -2.30
CA VAL A 15 5.18 -1.63 -2.72
C VAL A 15 5.08 -2.71 -1.65
N ALA A 16 6.20 -3.14 -1.07
CA ALA A 16 6.21 -4.10 0.03
C ALA A 16 5.44 -3.58 1.26
N TYR A 17 5.72 -2.35 1.68
CA TYR A 17 5.02 -1.69 2.79
C TYR A 17 3.51 -1.59 2.54
N MET A 18 3.10 -1.27 1.31
CA MET A 18 1.68 -1.23 0.95
C MET A 18 1.03 -2.62 0.96
N GLY A 19 1.77 -3.67 0.58
CA GLY A 19 1.35 -5.06 0.73
C GLY A 19 1.05 -5.43 2.18
N ASP A 20 1.94 -5.05 3.09
CA ASP A 20 1.76 -5.27 4.54
C ASP A 20 0.58 -4.48 5.10
N TRP A 21 0.45 -3.21 4.73
CA TRP A 21 -0.70 -2.39 5.12
C TRP A 21 -2.02 -3.03 4.68
N HIS A 22 -2.08 -3.52 3.44
CA HIS A 22 -3.28 -4.16 2.90
C HIS A 22 -3.62 -5.42 3.70
N ARG A 23 -2.64 -6.30 3.94
CA ARG A 23 -2.83 -7.53 4.73
C ARG A 23 -3.31 -7.22 6.14
N LEU A 24 -2.64 -6.32 6.86
CA LEU A 24 -3.01 -5.94 8.22
C LEU A 24 -4.41 -5.34 8.30
N GLY A 25 -4.80 -4.54 7.32
CA GLY A 25 -6.14 -3.98 7.27
C GLY A 25 -7.24 -5.02 7.05
N VAL A 26 -6.97 -6.08 6.26
CA VAL A 26 -7.90 -7.22 6.11
C VAL A 26 -8.02 -7.98 7.44
N GLU A 27 -6.88 -8.39 8.02
CA GLU A 27 -6.83 -9.14 9.28
C GLU A 27 -7.54 -8.40 10.41
N GLU A 28 -7.33 -7.08 10.54
CA GLU A 28 -7.95 -6.29 11.59
C GLU A 28 -9.46 -6.15 11.42
N ARG A 29 -9.96 -6.09 10.18
CA ARG A 29 -11.40 -6.08 9.91
C ARG A 29 -12.04 -7.41 10.25
N GLU A 30 -11.42 -8.52 9.85
CA GLU A 30 -11.86 -9.88 10.18
C GLU A 30 -11.90 -10.08 11.70
N ARG A 31 -10.83 -9.68 12.40
CA ARG A 31 -10.75 -9.75 13.87
C ARG A 31 -11.87 -8.96 14.56
N ARG A 32 -12.31 -7.86 13.96
CA ARG A 32 -13.41 -7.01 14.46
C ARG A 32 -14.80 -7.45 13.96
N GLY A 33 -14.90 -8.49 13.15
CA GLY A 33 -16.17 -8.92 12.53
C GLY A 33 -16.78 -7.86 11.62
N LEU A 34 -15.96 -6.96 11.07
CA LEU A 34 -16.42 -5.93 10.13
C LEU A 34 -16.60 -6.55 8.74
N PRO A 35 -17.57 -6.07 7.94
CA PRO A 35 -17.71 -6.52 6.56
C PRO A 35 -16.43 -6.23 5.76
N PRO A 36 -16.15 -6.96 4.67
CA PRO A 36 -15.07 -6.60 3.75
C PRO A 36 -15.21 -5.17 3.25
N ASP A 37 -14.10 -4.43 3.12
CA ASP A 37 -14.12 -3.13 2.46
C ASP A 37 -14.02 -3.34 0.93
N PRO A 38 -15.09 -3.02 0.16
CA PRO A 38 -15.14 -3.32 -1.27
C PRO A 38 -14.09 -2.54 -2.08
N ASN A 39 -13.56 -1.43 -1.53
CA ASN A 39 -12.63 -0.55 -2.21
C ASN A 39 -11.17 -0.74 -1.75
N MET A 40 -10.92 -1.68 -0.83
CA MET A 40 -9.59 -1.95 -0.28
C MET A 40 -8.58 -2.29 -1.38
N GLN A 41 -8.95 -3.20 -2.27
CA GLN A 41 -8.12 -3.62 -3.40
C GLN A 41 -7.90 -2.48 -4.40
N LEU A 42 -8.91 -1.66 -4.67
CA LEU A 42 -8.80 -0.52 -5.58
C LEU A 42 -7.82 0.53 -5.05
N ARG A 43 -7.87 0.85 -3.75
CA ARG A 43 -6.91 1.78 -3.13
C ARG A 43 -5.48 1.24 -3.13
N ARG A 44 -5.32 -0.09 -2.94
CA ARG A 44 -4.02 -0.75 -3.08
C ARG A 44 -3.47 -0.59 -4.50
N LEU A 45 -4.29 -0.84 -5.53
CA LEU A 45 -3.87 -0.70 -6.92
C LEU A 45 -3.50 0.76 -7.25
N GLY A 46 -4.35 1.72 -6.89
CA GLY A 46 -4.05 3.14 -7.10
C GLY A 46 -2.76 3.59 -6.41
N TRP A 47 -2.43 3.03 -5.24
CA TRP A 47 -1.13 3.28 -4.60
C TRP A 47 0.04 2.72 -5.40
N VAL A 48 -0.05 1.46 -5.83
CA VAL A 48 0.98 0.81 -6.65
C VAL A 48 1.20 1.59 -7.94
N ASP A 49 0.13 2.01 -8.60
CA ASP A 49 0.16 2.80 -9.84
C ASP A 49 0.76 4.19 -9.65
N MET A 50 0.77 4.76 -8.43
CA MET A 50 1.44 6.01 -8.10
C MET A 50 2.91 5.84 -7.73
N VAL A 51 3.30 4.67 -7.22
CA VAL A 51 4.66 4.39 -6.73
C VAL A 51 5.57 3.78 -7.81
N LEU A 52 5.01 2.94 -8.69
CA LEU A 52 5.73 2.34 -9.80
C LEU A 52 5.89 3.19 -11.09
N PRO A 53 5.21 4.34 -11.33
CA PRO A 53 5.27 5.04 -12.61
C PRO A 53 6.56 5.87 -12.80
N ALA A 54 7.55 5.74 -11.92
CA ALA A 54 8.83 6.46 -12.00
C ALA A 54 10.06 5.56 -12.29
N GLN A 55 9.89 4.26 -12.55
CA GLN A 55 11.02 3.38 -12.92
C GLN A 55 11.38 3.42 -14.43
N GLY A 56 10.98 4.47 -15.14
CA GLY A 56 11.26 4.65 -16.56
C GLY A 56 11.36 6.12 -16.97
N GLU A 57 12.50 6.75 -16.64
CA GLU A 57 13.17 7.80 -17.45
C GLU A 57 14.68 7.53 -17.45
#